data_AF-A0A9Q3I3X9-F1
#
_entry.id   AF-A0A9Q3I3X9-F1
#
_cell.length_a   1.000
_cell.length_b   1.000
_cell.length_c   1.000
_cell.angle_alpha   90.00
_cell.angle_beta   90.00
_cell.angle_gamma   90.00
#
_symmetry.space_group_name_H-M   'P 1'
#
loop_
_entity.id
_entity.type
_entity.pdbx_description
1 polymer ?
#
loop_
_entity_poly.entity_id
_entity_poly.type
_entity_poly.pdbx_seq_one_letter_code
_entity_poly.pdbx_strand_id
1 'polypeptide(L)'
;MKEGGHVSLYISYFRSLVSRIGDWGERDLIHHFRKGFPSRILDQLASHPSRIDSLQDLMNITLELDTRYHERQKEKSNHQEKKPEASKSNSSHPQNYSS
;
A
#
# COMPACT_ATOMS: atom_id res chain seq x y z
N MET A 1 4.43 -11.67 -5.27
CA MET A 1 4.82 -10.39 -4.62
C MET A 1 4.72 -10.58 -3.10
N LYS A 2 5.57 -9.95 -2.30
CA LYS A 2 5.48 -10.03 -0.82
C LYS A 2 4.45 -9.03 -0.28
N GLU A 3 3.87 -9.32 0.88
CA GLU A 3 3.04 -8.38 1.63
C GLU A 3 3.82 -7.07 1.89
N GLY A 4 3.24 -5.92 1.52
CA GLY A 4 3.87 -4.60 1.67
C GLY A 4 4.87 -4.21 0.58
N GLY A 5 5.11 -5.05 -0.43
CA GLY A 5 5.85 -4.64 -1.62
C GLY A 5 5.06 -3.63 -2.47
N HIS A 6 5.75 -2.93 -3.39
CA HIS A 6 5.10 -2.03 -4.33
C HIS A 6 4.66 -2.73 -5.61
N VAL A 7 3.42 -2.50 -6.04
CA VAL A 7 2.88 -3.07 -7.28
C VAL A 7 3.62 -2.56 -8.51
N SER A 8 4.11 -1.31 -8.51
CA SER A 8 4.89 -0.72 -9.61
C SER A 8 6.14 -1.52 -9.97
N LEU A 9 6.84 -2.04 -8.96
CA LEU A 9 8.02 -2.88 -9.15
C LEU A 9 7.63 -4.22 -9.75
N TYR A 10 6.55 -4.83 -9.23
CA TYR A 10 6.01 -6.08 -9.76
C TYR A 10 5.57 -5.95 -11.22
N ILE A 11 4.88 -4.87 -11.59
CA ILE A 11 4.50 -4.58 -12.99
C ILE A 11 5.73 -4.51 -13.88
N SER A 12 6.77 -3.78 -13.47
CA SER A 12 8.01 -3.65 -14.25
C SER A 12 8.67 -5.01 -14.50
N TYR A 13 8.77 -5.85 -13.46
CA TYR A 13 9.30 -7.20 -13.60
C TYR A 13 8.42 -8.08 -14.49
N PHE A 14 7.10 -8.02 -14.33
CA PHE A 14 6.18 -8.80 -15.13
C PHE A 14 6.26 -8.44 -16.61
N ARG A 15 6.30 -7.14 -16.96
CA ARG A 15 6.46 -6.68 -18.35
C ARG A 15 7.78 -7.15 -18.96
N SER A 16 8.88 -7.11 -18.19
CA SER A 16 10.16 -7.65 -18.61
C SER A 16 10.08 -9.16 -18.88
N LEU A 17 9.39 -9.91 -18.01
CA LEU A 17 9.19 -11.36 -18.18
C LEU A 17 8.37 -11.67 -19.44
N VAL A 18 7.24 -10.99 -19.65
CA VAL A 18 6.37 -11.18 -20.81
C VAL A 18 7.12 -10.91 -22.11
N SER A 19 7.92 -9.84 -22.16
CA SER A 19 8.77 -9.51 -23.31
C SER A 19 9.79 -10.61 -23.63
N ARG A 20 10.27 -11.35 -22.62
CA ARG A 20 11.24 -12.44 -22.80
C ARG A 20 10.63 -13.78 -23.17
N ILE A 21 9.41 -14.06 -22.72
CA ILE A 21 8.74 -15.35 -22.96
C ILE A 21 8.09 -15.37 -24.35
N GLY A 22 7.45 -14.27 -24.79
CA GLY A 22 6.76 -14.18 -26.08
C GLY A 22 5.48 -15.03 -26.20
N ASP A 23 4.59 -14.65 -27.13
CA ASP A 23 3.37 -15.37 -27.59
C ASP A 23 2.34 -15.84 -26.54
N TRP A 24 2.24 -15.17 -25.39
CA TRP A 24 1.17 -15.47 -24.44
C TRP A 24 -0.09 -14.67 -24.77
N GLY A 25 -1.24 -15.36 -24.76
CA GLY A 25 -2.54 -14.72 -24.90
C GLY A 25 -2.81 -13.77 -23.73
N GLU A 26 -3.52 -12.67 -24.00
CA GLU A 26 -3.82 -11.66 -22.98
C GLU A 26 -4.56 -12.25 -21.77
N ARG A 27 -5.46 -13.22 -22.00
CA ARG A 27 -6.18 -13.92 -20.92
C ARG A 27 -5.24 -14.69 -20.00
N ASP A 28 -4.23 -15.35 -20.55
CA ASP A 28 -3.22 -16.07 -19.79
C ASP A 28 -2.37 -15.08 -18.99
N LEU A 29 -1.96 -13.97 -19.61
CA LEU A 29 -1.22 -12.91 -18.93
C LEU A 29 -2.01 -12.35 -17.74
N ILE A 30 -3.29 -12.05 -17.92
CA ILE A 30 -4.18 -11.59 -16.84
C ILE A 30 -4.24 -12.63 -15.71
N HIS A 31 -4.44 -13.90 -16.04
CA HIS A 31 -4.52 -14.97 -15.05
C HIS A 31 -3.20 -15.09 -14.24
N HIS A 32 -2.06 -15.11 -14.91
CA HIS A 32 -0.75 -15.19 -14.28
C HIS A 32 -0.41 -13.95 -13.45
N PHE A 33 -0.79 -12.77 -13.93
CA PHE A 33 -0.60 -11.52 -13.22
C PHE A 33 -1.42 -11.50 -11.91
N ARG A 34 -2.70 -11.93 -11.95
CA ARG A 34 -3.54 -12.04 -10.74
C ARG A 34 -2.97 -13.00 -9.71
N LYS A 35 -2.43 -14.15 -10.16
CA LYS A 35 -1.85 -15.17 -9.27
C LYS A 35 -0.63 -14.66 -8.48
N GLY A 36 0.07 -13.63 -8.97
CA GLY A 36 1.24 -13.07 -8.31
C GLY A 36 0.94 -12.11 -7.15
N PHE A 37 -0.33 -11.74 -6.94
CA PHE A 37 -0.72 -10.74 -5.96
C PHE A 37 -0.92 -11.29 -4.54
N PRO A 38 -0.66 -10.45 -3.51
CA PRO A 38 -1.07 -10.73 -2.14
C PRO A 38 -2.59 -10.72 -2.00
N SER A 39 -3.11 -11.43 -0.98
CA SER A 39 -4.56 -11.52 -0.72
C SER A 39 -5.20 -10.14 -0.57
N ARG A 40 -4.52 -9.21 0.10
CA ARG A 40 -4.97 -7.81 0.26
C ARG A 40 -5.37 -7.15 -1.07
N ILE A 41 -4.52 -7.29 -2.09
CA ILE A 41 -4.78 -6.69 -3.41
C ILE A 41 -5.92 -7.45 -4.10
N LEU A 42 -5.97 -8.77 -3.98
CA LEU A 42 -7.05 -9.58 -4.56
C LEU A 42 -8.42 -9.24 -3.97
N ASP A 43 -8.52 -9.04 -2.66
CA ASP A 43 -9.75 -8.65 -1.98
C ASP A 43 -10.21 -7.26 -2.42
N GLN A 44 -9.29 -6.30 -2.50
CA GLN A 44 -9.59 -4.96 -3.00
C GLN A 44 -10.04 -4.98 -4.45
N LEU A 45 -9.39 -5.78 -5.28
CA LEU A 45 -9.74 -5.96 -6.68
C LEU A 45 -11.13 -6.59 -6.84
N ALA A 46 -11.48 -7.56 -6.00
CA ALA A 46 -12.81 -8.19 -5.98
C ALA A 46 -13.92 -7.20 -5.57
N SER A 47 -13.61 -6.25 -4.69
CA SER A 47 -14.52 -5.17 -4.30
C SER A 47 -14.57 -4.00 -5.28
N HIS A 48 -13.71 -3.99 -6.30
CA HIS A 48 -13.60 -2.86 -7.21
C HIS A 48 -14.77 -2.85 -8.21
N PRO A 49 -15.47 -1.71 -8.40
CA PRO A 49 -16.68 -1.66 -9.22
C PRO A 49 -16.42 -1.73 -10.73
N SER A 50 -15.20 -1.42 -11.18
CA SER A 50 -14.85 -1.40 -12.60
C SER A 50 -14.63 -2.80 -13.18
N ARG A 51 -15.11 -3.01 -14.41
CA ARG A 51 -14.71 -4.18 -15.21
C ARG A 51 -13.25 -4.09 -15.61
N ILE A 52 -12.59 -5.24 -15.62
CA ILE A 52 -11.19 -5.41 -15.98
C ILE A 52 -11.17 -6.23 -17.25
N ASP A 53 -11.18 -5.55 -18.39
CA ASP A 53 -11.30 -6.19 -19.71
C ASP A 53 -9.93 -6.36 -20.40
N SER A 54 -8.90 -5.66 -19.92
CA SER A 54 -7.53 -5.75 -20.44
C SER A 54 -6.48 -5.95 -19.34
N LEU A 55 -5.31 -6.45 -19.73
CA LEU A 55 -4.15 -6.54 -18.84
C LEU A 55 -3.71 -5.15 -18.36
N GLN A 56 -3.82 -4.13 -19.22
CA GLN A 56 -3.43 -2.77 -18.90
C GLN A 56 -4.34 -2.15 -17.84
N ASP A 57 -5.66 -2.36 -17.95
CA ASP A 57 -6.62 -1.90 -16.94
C ASP A 57 -6.34 -2.55 -15.59
N LEU A 58 -6.05 -3.86 -15.61
CA LEU A 58 -5.68 -4.59 -14.40
C LEU A 58 -4.43 -3.99 -13.74
N MET A 59 -3.39 -3.67 -14.52
CA MET A 59 -2.17 -3.02 -14.02
C MET A 59 -2.45 -1.64 -13.44
N ASN A 60 -3.27 -0.83 -14.11
CA ASN A 60 -3.60 0.53 -13.66
C ASN A 60 -4.39 0.51 -12.34
N ILE A 61 -5.46 -0.29 -12.27
CA ILE A 61 -6.31 -0.40 -11.07
C ILE A 61 -5.48 -0.90 -9.88
N THR A 62 -4.64 -1.93 -10.10
CA THR A 62 -3.82 -2.47 -9.01
C THR A 62 -2.75 -1.49 -8.54
N LEU A 63 -2.19 -0.68 -9.44
CA LEU A 63 -1.26 0.39 -9.09
C LEU A 63 -1.94 1.50 -8.28
N GLU A 64 -3.16 1.90 -8.65
CA GLU A 64 -3.94 2.91 -7.94
C GLU A 64 -4.29 2.44 -6.51
N LEU A 65 -4.76 1.20 -6.37
CA LEU A 65 -5.07 0.58 -5.08
C LEU A 65 -3.84 0.54 -4.16
N ASP A 66 -2.67 0.18 -4.71
CA ASP A 66 -1.43 0.13 -3.95
C ASP A 66 -0.97 1.53 -3.53
N THR A 67 -1.03 2.51 -4.44
CA THR A 67 -0.68 3.91 -4.16
C THR A 67 -1.53 4.44 -3.02
N ARG A 68 -2.86 4.28 -3.11
CA ARG A 68 -3.80 4.71 -2.07
C ARG A 68 -3.57 4.01 -0.74
N TYR A 69 -3.20 2.73 -0.76
CA TYR A 69 -2.84 2.01 0.45
C TYR A 69 -1.62 2.64 1.12
N HIS A 70 -0.55 2.88 0.36
CA HIS A 70 0.68 3.47 0.91
C HIS A 70 0.48 4.90 1.41
N GLU A 71 -0.31 5.71 0.73
CA GLU A 71 -0.71 7.05 1.20
C GLU A 71 -1.45 6.96 2.54
N ARG A 72 -2.46 6.08 2.64
CA ARG A 72 -3.20 5.86 3.89
C ARG A 72 -2.30 5.39 5.04
N GLN A 73 -1.30 4.55 4.75
CA GLN A 73 -0.34 4.13 5.79
C GLN A 73 0.51 5.31 6.27
N LYS A 74 0.95 6.20 5.36
CA LYS A 74 1.69 7.43 5.72
C LYS A 74 0.83 8.40 6.55
N GLU A 75 -0.46 8.54 6.24
CA GLU A 75 -1.38 9.37 7.03
C GLU A 75 -1.57 8.82 8.45
N LYS A 76 -1.66 7.50 8.58
CA LYS A 76 -1.80 6.82 9.88
C LYS A 76 -0.55 6.92 10.73
N SER A 77 0.64 6.81 10.13
CA SER A 77 1.90 7.02 10.85
C SER A 77 2.05 8.48 11.32
N ASN A 78 1.70 9.45 10.47
CA ASN A 78 1.76 10.88 10.84
C ASN A 78 0.75 11.28 11.93
N HIS A 79 -0.38 10.59 12.06
CA HIS A 79 -1.33 10.85 13.13
C HIS A 79 -0.95 10.20 14.46
N GLN A 80 -0.12 9.14 14.47
CA GLN A 80 0.37 8.54 15.71
C GLN A 80 1.48 9.37 16.39
N GLU A 81 2.22 10.20 15.65
CA GLU A 81 3.22 11.12 16.23
C GLU A 81 2.61 12.38 16.87
N LYS A 82 1.33 12.68 16.65
CA LYS A 82 0.65 13.78 17.34
C LYS A 82 -0.05 13.28 18.61
N LYS A 83 0.70 12.65 19.51
CA LYS A 83 0.28 12.61 20.91
C LYS A 83 0.55 14.01 21.48
N PRO A 84 -0.46 14.75 21.99
CA PRO A 84 -0.18 16.01 22.66
C PRO A 84 0.69 15.70 23.87
N GLU A 85 1.97 16.07 23.79
CA GLU A 85 2.87 16.07 24.93
C GLU A 85 2.27 17.06 25.93
N ALA A 86 1.52 16.52 26.90
CA ALA A 86 1.02 17.27 28.03
C ALA A 86 2.23 17.96 28.67
N SER A 87 2.25 19.28 28.53
CA SER A 87 3.30 20.15 29.02
C SER A 87 3.57 19.82 30.48
N LYS A 88 4.74 19.26 30.79
CA LYS A 88 5.27 19.26 32.15
C LYS A 88 5.65 20.70 32.47
N SER A 89 4.66 21.48 32.88
CA SER A 89 4.87 22.78 33.51
C SER A 89 5.62 22.54 34.82
N ASN A 90 6.85 23.06 34.86
CA ASN A 90 7.65 23.14 36.07
C ASN A 90 6.90 23.96 37.12
N SER A 91 6.36 23.30 38.14
CA SER A 91 5.97 23.97 39.39
C SER A 91 7.01 23.66 40.45
N SER A 92 8.03 24.50 40.50
CA SER A 92 8.96 24.61 41.62
C SER A 92 8.15 24.83 42.90
N HIS A 93 8.25 23.89 43.84
CA HIS A 93 7.65 24.00 45.16
C HIS A 93 8.65 24.65 46.11
N PRO A 94 8.38 25.85 46.67
CA PRO A 94 9.17 26.35 47.79
C PRO A 94 8.61 25.73 49.08
N GLN A 95 9.33 24.78 49.68
CA GLN A 95 9.08 24.40 51.08
C GLN A 95 9.70 25.45 51.99
N ASN A 96 8.87 26.38 52.44
CA ASN A 96 9.05 27.06 53.72
C ASN A 96 8.45 26.19 54.82
N TYR A 97 9.26 25.79 55.80
CA TYR A 97 8.78 25.55 57.16
C TYR A 97 9.83 26.01 58.17
N SER A 98 9.43 26.99 58.99
CA SER A 98 10.04 27.35 60.27
C SER A 98 9.39 26.55 61.40
N SER A 99 10.19 26.06 62.34
CA SER A 99 9.96 26.14 63.80
C SER A 99 11.27 25.79 64.50
#